data_AF-A0A2S7WFY2-F1
#
_entry.id   AF-A0A2S7WFY2-F1
#
_cell.length_a   1.000
_cell.length_b   1.000
_cell.length_c   1.000
_cell.angle_alpha   90.00
_cell.angle_beta   90.00
_cell.angle_gamma   90.00
#
_symmetry.space_group_name_H-M   'P 1'
#
loop_
_entity.id
_entity.type
_entity.pdbx_description
1 polymer ?
#
loop_
_entity_poly.entity_id
_entity_poly.type
_entity_poly.pdbx_seq_one_letter_code
_entity_poly.pdbx_strand_id
1 'polypeptide(L)'
;MTVKLTPQEFKSNNKASKKLYLKDSISLVRLIKEDIKEHKGDYHSKAYDYSTKIIIDTIMYNSDFNKLIFFIIDKKENKKAYPETLTKENVDYLIKEGNADIPYEGFHYTGKAYIGIRENDSLYINNYFRMTTAGYNIINDVKKEQRVAFFEEYSAVKYKGYEYNLDDKRFWDSDIWSFDK
;
A
#
# COMPACT_ATOMS: atom_id res chain seq x y z
N MET A 1 11.24 -20.25 0.83
CA MET A 1 12.14 -19.08 0.83
C MET A 1 12.47 -18.73 2.26
N THR A 2 13.73 -18.45 2.59
CA THR A 2 14.14 -18.05 3.94
C THR A 2 14.11 -16.52 4.02
N VAL A 3 13.25 -15.97 4.88
CA VAL A 3 13.17 -14.53 5.13
C VAL A 3 14.52 -14.04 5.68
N LYS A 4 15.15 -13.06 5.02
CA LYS A 4 16.39 -12.44 5.53
C LYS A 4 16.03 -11.42 6.61
N LEU A 5 16.32 -11.76 7.87
CA LEU A 5 16.22 -10.83 8.97
C LEU A 5 17.30 -9.73 8.86
N THR A 6 16.94 -8.49 9.14
CA THR A 6 17.88 -7.36 9.18
C THR A 6 18.79 -7.49 10.41
N PRO A 7 20.12 -7.52 10.25
CA PRO A 7 21.04 -7.49 11.38
C PRO A 7 20.85 -6.21 12.19
N GLN A 8 21.04 -6.30 13.51
CA GLN A 8 20.65 -5.25 14.45
C GLN A 8 21.37 -3.91 14.18
N GLU A 9 22.61 -3.96 13.71
CA GLU A 9 23.45 -2.82 13.34
C GLU A 9 23.01 -2.10 12.04
N PHE A 10 22.20 -2.77 11.22
CA PHE A 10 21.63 -2.23 10.00
C PHE A 10 20.16 -1.82 10.15
N LYS A 11 19.51 -2.12 11.28
CA LYS A 11 18.12 -1.69 11.51
C LYS A 11 17.98 -0.17 11.49
N SER A 12 16.96 0.29 10.79
CA SER A 12 16.55 1.69 10.79
C SER A 12 15.96 2.04 12.15
N ASN A 13 16.51 3.07 12.80
CA ASN A 13 15.98 3.61 14.05
C ASN A 13 15.32 4.99 13.84
N ASN A 14 15.05 5.35 12.58
CA ASN A 14 14.52 6.67 12.23
C ASN A 14 13.11 6.83 12.77
N LYS A 15 12.88 7.91 13.51
CA LYS A 15 11.57 8.26 14.06
C LYS A 15 11.23 9.68 13.65
N ALA A 16 10.25 9.83 12.75
CA ALA A 16 9.73 11.14 12.39
C ALA A 16 9.05 11.78 13.60
N SER A 17 9.12 13.11 13.68
CA SER A 17 8.30 13.85 14.65
C SER A 17 6.81 13.61 14.37
N LYS A 18 5.97 13.64 15.41
CA LYS A 18 4.52 13.52 15.25
C LYS A 18 3.95 14.56 14.27
N LYS A 19 4.51 15.78 14.28
CA LYS A 19 4.13 16.86 13.36
C LYS A 19 4.46 16.50 11.91
N LEU A 20 5.66 15.97 11.66
CA LEU A 20 6.06 15.54 10.32
C LEU A 20 5.20 14.39 9.82
N TYR A 21 5.00 13.36 10.64
CA TYR A 21 4.15 12.22 10.31
C TYR A 21 2.73 12.64 9.94
N LEU A 22 2.14 13.57 10.71
CA LEU A 22 0.80 14.08 10.43
C LEU A 22 0.76 14.91 9.13
N LYS A 23 1.75 15.78 8.90
CA LYS A 23 1.89 16.55 7.65
C LYS A 23 1.92 15.60 6.45
N ASP A 24 2.82 14.61 6.49
CA ASP A 24 2.98 13.65 5.40
C ASP A 24 1.72 12.80 5.20
N SER A 25 1.13 12.29 6.28
CA SER A 25 -0.10 11.50 6.19
C SER A 25 -1.22 12.25 5.47
N ILE A 26 -1.39 13.56 5.72
CA ILE A 26 -2.40 14.38 5.04
C ILE A 26 -2.03 14.59 3.57
N SER A 27 -0.77 14.94 3.30
CA SER A 27 -0.28 15.15 1.93
C SER A 27 -0.40 13.90 1.06
N LEU A 28 -0.05 12.73 1.60
CA LEU A 28 -0.15 11.45 0.90
C LEU A 28 -1.59 11.07 0.61
N VAL A 29 -2.51 11.23 1.58
CA VAL A 29 -3.95 11.00 1.34
C VAL A 29 -4.47 11.92 0.24
N ARG A 30 -4.04 13.19 0.20
CA ARG A 30 -4.44 14.14 -0.85
C ARG A 30 -3.96 13.68 -2.23
N LEU A 31 -2.68 13.31 -2.36
CA LEU A 31 -2.12 12.82 -3.63
C LEU A 31 -2.88 11.58 -4.13
N ILE A 32 -3.09 10.58 -3.27
CA ILE A 32 -3.86 9.38 -3.64
C ILE A 32 -5.31 9.71 -4.02
N LYS A 33 -5.91 10.70 -3.36
CA LYS A 33 -7.27 11.15 -3.71
C LYS A 33 -7.32 11.87 -5.06
N GLU A 34 -6.28 12.59 -5.43
CA GLU A 34 -6.12 13.15 -6.78
C GLU A 34 -6.00 12.01 -7.81
N ASP A 35 -5.23 10.96 -7.50
CA ASP A 35 -5.12 9.78 -8.37
C ASP A 35 -6.45 9.07 -8.61
N ILE A 36 -7.26 8.91 -7.56
CA ILE A 36 -8.62 8.36 -7.66
C ILE A 36 -9.52 9.25 -8.52
N LYS A 37 -9.47 10.56 -8.32
CA LYS A 37 -10.29 11.52 -9.07
C LYS A 37 -9.95 11.51 -10.56
N GLU A 38 -8.67 11.39 -10.88
CA GLU A 38 -8.17 11.39 -12.27
C GLU A 38 -8.15 10.00 -12.91
N HIS A 39 -8.54 8.96 -12.16
CA HIS A 39 -8.44 7.56 -12.58
C HIS A 39 -7.05 7.20 -13.14
N LYS A 40 -5.99 7.59 -12.43
CA LYS A 40 -4.59 7.33 -12.82
C LYS A 40 -3.91 6.30 -11.92
N GLY A 41 -2.80 5.76 -12.42
CA GLY A 41 -1.99 4.76 -11.71
C GLY A 41 -2.80 3.52 -11.31
N ASP A 42 -2.72 3.14 -10.03
CA ASP A 42 -3.43 1.98 -9.48
C ASP A 42 -4.94 2.21 -9.28
N TYR A 43 -5.43 3.42 -9.59
CA TYR A 43 -6.80 3.84 -9.36
C TYR A 43 -7.57 4.08 -10.66
N HIS A 44 -7.09 3.52 -11.78
CA HIS A 44 -7.76 3.62 -13.09
C HIS A 44 -9.13 2.92 -13.16
N SER A 45 -9.37 1.92 -12.30
CA SER A 45 -10.65 1.21 -12.27
C SER A 45 -11.75 2.10 -11.71
N LYS A 46 -12.94 2.05 -12.32
CA LYS A 46 -14.16 2.72 -11.85
C LYS A 46 -14.63 2.24 -10.47
N ALA A 47 -14.12 1.10 -9.99
CA ALA A 47 -14.36 0.65 -8.62
C ALA A 47 -13.78 1.60 -7.55
N TYR A 48 -12.84 2.48 -7.96
CA TYR A 48 -12.29 3.54 -7.14
C TYR A 48 -12.97 4.87 -7.46
N ASP A 49 -13.48 5.54 -6.44
CA ASP A 49 -14.17 6.82 -6.58
C ASP A 49 -14.09 7.64 -5.27
N TYR A 50 -14.86 8.73 -5.20
CA TYR A 50 -14.87 9.63 -4.06
C TYR A 50 -15.20 8.92 -2.72
N SER A 51 -15.96 7.82 -2.74
CA SER A 51 -16.37 7.10 -1.54
C SER A 51 -15.30 6.13 -1.02
N THR A 52 -14.29 5.83 -1.84
CA THR A 52 -13.12 5.03 -1.42
C THR A 52 -12.40 5.74 -0.28
N LYS A 53 -12.27 5.12 0.89
CA LYS A 53 -11.54 5.71 2.01
C LYS A 53 -10.08 5.26 1.97
N ILE A 54 -9.16 6.20 2.15
CA ILE A 54 -7.72 5.93 2.20
C ILE A 54 -7.27 6.03 3.65
N ILE A 55 -6.62 4.98 4.13
CA ILE A 55 -6.07 4.90 5.48
C ILE A 55 -4.56 4.74 5.34
N ILE A 56 -3.79 5.65 5.93
CA ILE A 56 -2.34 5.46 6.08
C ILE A 56 -2.11 4.49 7.24
N ASP A 57 -1.56 3.31 6.95
CA ASP A 57 -1.21 2.35 7.99
C ASP A 57 0.13 2.69 8.63
N THR A 58 1.16 2.85 7.79
CA THR A 58 2.55 3.03 8.22
C THR A 58 3.26 3.98 7.27
N ILE A 59 4.13 4.84 7.81
CA ILE A 59 5.12 5.61 7.04
C ILE A 59 6.50 5.34 7.63
N MET A 60 7.43 4.94 6.77
CA MET A 60 8.83 4.71 7.09
C MET A 60 9.70 5.76 6.37
N TYR A 61 10.85 6.09 6.95
CA TYR A 61 11.70 7.17 6.49
C TYR A 61 13.17 6.74 6.45
N ASN A 62 13.92 7.29 5.50
CA ASN A 62 15.37 7.33 5.60
C ASN A 62 15.83 8.36 6.67
N SER A 63 17.14 8.40 6.93
CA SER A 63 17.73 9.26 7.98
C SER A 63 17.46 10.75 7.77
N ASP A 64 17.42 11.17 6.51
CA ASP A 64 17.30 12.58 6.14
C ASP A 64 15.84 13.00 5.92
N PHE A 65 14.90 12.06 6.10
CA PHE A 65 13.46 12.24 5.88
C PHE A 65 13.11 12.74 4.46
N ASN A 66 13.99 12.55 3.48
CA ASN A 66 13.76 12.92 2.08
C ASN A 66 13.30 11.74 1.22
N LYS A 67 13.37 10.50 1.74
CA LYS A 67 12.83 9.29 1.13
C LYS A 67 11.86 8.66 2.11
N LEU A 68 10.74 8.17 1.60
CA LEU A 68 9.73 7.52 2.42
C LEU A 68 9.11 6.32 1.73
N ILE A 69 8.70 5.35 2.52
CA ILE A 69 7.84 4.25 2.11
C ILE A 69 6.57 4.37 2.92
N PHE A 70 5.42 4.19 2.29
CA PHE A 70 4.18 4.26 3.01
C PHE A 70 3.22 3.17 2.57
N PHE A 71 2.53 2.63 3.56
CA PHE A 71 1.52 1.61 3.41
C PHE A 71 0.16 2.27 3.53
N ILE A 72 -0.68 1.99 2.55
CA ILE A 72 -2.06 2.44 2.56
C ILE A 72 -3.01 1.27 2.53
N ILE A 73 -4.21 1.52 3.02
CA ILE A 73 -5.34 0.60 2.94
C ILE A 73 -6.49 1.35 2.29
N ASP A 74 -6.89 0.88 1.12
CA ASP A 74 -8.11 1.29 0.46
C ASP A 74 -9.28 0.57 1.16
N LYS A 75 -10.29 1.30 1.63
CA LYS A 75 -11.56 0.74 2.10
C LYS A 75 -12.65 1.08 1.08
N LYS A 76 -13.29 0.05 0.54
CA LYS A 76 -14.33 0.16 -0.50
C LYS A 76 -15.59 -0.62 -0.09
N GLU A 77 -16.73 -0.20 -0.60
CA GLU A 77 -17.97 -0.97 -0.48
C GLU A 77 -17.86 -2.26 -1.29
N ASN A 78 -18.40 -3.36 -0.76
CA ASN A 78 -18.25 -4.68 -1.38
C ASN A 78 -18.89 -4.81 -2.75
N LYS A 79 -20.06 -4.22 -2.98
CA LYS A 79 -20.67 -4.16 -4.32
C LYS A 79 -19.74 -3.63 -5.41
N LYS A 80 -18.70 -2.84 -5.07
CA LYS A 80 -17.71 -2.33 -6.04
C LYS A 80 -16.66 -3.36 -6.46
N ALA A 81 -16.64 -4.54 -5.84
CA ALA A 81 -15.84 -5.67 -6.30
C ALA A 81 -16.51 -6.41 -7.48
N TYR A 82 -17.78 -6.11 -7.77
CA TYR A 82 -18.60 -6.79 -8.77
C TYR A 82 -18.96 -5.88 -9.94
N PRO A 83 -19.20 -6.44 -11.14
CA PRO A 83 -19.85 -5.71 -12.22
C PRO A 83 -21.20 -5.15 -11.77
N GLU A 84 -21.55 -3.94 -12.23
CA GLU A 84 -22.81 -3.26 -11.89
C GLU A 84 -24.07 -4.05 -12.29
N THR A 85 -23.92 -5.04 -13.17
CA THR A 85 -25.00 -5.92 -13.62
C THR A 85 -25.34 -7.04 -12.63
N LEU A 86 -24.48 -7.34 -11.65
CA LEU A 86 -24.75 -8.37 -10.65
C LEU A 86 -25.58 -7.81 -9.49
N THR A 87 -26.68 -8.48 -9.19
CA THR A 87 -27.49 -8.16 -7.99
C THR A 87 -26.93 -8.86 -6.75
N LYS A 88 -27.45 -8.47 -5.59
CA LYS A 88 -27.16 -9.16 -4.33
C LYS A 88 -27.47 -10.65 -4.41
N GLU A 89 -28.61 -11.05 -4.97
CA GLU A 89 -28.99 -12.46 -5.10
C GLU A 89 -28.00 -13.23 -5.99
N ASN A 90 -27.51 -12.60 -7.07
CA ASN A 90 -26.49 -13.22 -7.91
C ASN A 90 -25.18 -13.46 -7.14
N VAL A 91 -24.74 -12.47 -6.36
CA VAL A 91 -23.51 -12.60 -5.55
C VAL A 91 -23.67 -13.60 -4.42
N ASP A 92 -24.81 -13.60 -3.72
CA ASP A 92 -25.10 -14.57 -2.67
C ASP A 92 -25.11 -16.01 -3.22
N TYR A 93 -25.61 -16.21 -4.44
CA TYR A 93 -25.50 -17.48 -5.16
C TYR A 93 -24.03 -17.84 -5.46
N LEU A 94 -23.23 -16.91 -5.98
CA LEU A 94 -21.82 -17.16 -6.26
C LEU A 94 -21.04 -17.55 -4.99
N ILE A 95 -21.31 -16.90 -3.86
CA ILE A 95 -20.68 -17.25 -2.57
C ILE A 95 -21.09 -18.65 -2.14
N LYS A 96 -22.38 -18.99 -2.25
CA LYS A 96 -22.88 -20.32 -1.89
C LYS A 96 -22.24 -21.42 -2.73
N GLU A 97 -22.00 -21.15 -4.01
CA GLU A 97 -21.33 -22.07 -4.93
C GLU A 97 -19.79 -22.03 -4.83
N GLY A 98 -19.22 -21.24 -3.91
CA GLY A 98 -17.76 -21.12 -3.73
C GLY A 98 -17.04 -20.37 -4.86
N ASN A 99 -17.77 -19.58 -5.65
CA ASN A 99 -17.25 -18.80 -6.77
C ASN A 99 -16.99 -17.33 -6.42
N ALA A 100 -17.20 -16.93 -5.16
CA ALA A 100 -16.91 -15.60 -4.66
C ALA A 100 -16.68 -15.62 -3.14
N ASP A 101 -15.80 -14.73 -2.65
CA ASP A 101 -15.43 -14.65 -1.23
C ASP A 101 -15.90 -13.36 -0.53
N ILE A 102 -16.37 -12.37 -1.29
CA ILE A 102 -16.74 -11.05 -0.76
C ILE A 102 -18.28 -10.94 -0.71
N PRO A 103 -18.91 -10.75 0.46
CA PRO A 103 -20.36 -10.57 0.53
C PRO A 103 -20.79 -9.28 -0.18
N TYR A 104 -21.94 -9.24 -0.85
CA TYR A 104 -22.40 -8.05 -1.59
C TYR A 104 -22.45 -6.77 -0.73
N GLU A 105 -22.89 -6.94 0.53
CA GLU A 105 -22.99 -5.87 1.52
C GLU A 105 -21.69 -5.72 2.35
N GLY A 106 -21.47 -4.51 2.86
CA GLY A 106 -20.35 -4.21 3.74
C GLY A 106 -19.14 -3.61 3.01
N PHE A 107 -17.95 -3.83 3.56
CA PHE A 107 -16.71 -3.25 3.06
C PHE A 107 -15.59 -4.27 2.99
N HIS A 108 -14.72 -4.07 2.00
CA HIS A 108 -13.48 -4.80 1.87
C HIS A 108 -12.32 -3.81 1.86
N TYR A 109 -11.15 -4.37 2.10
CA TYR A 109 -9.90 -3.67 2.29
C TYR A 109 -8.87 -4.18 1.29
N THR A 110 -8.07 -3.27 0.77
CA THR A 110 -6.94 -3.58 -0.11
C THR A 110 -5.71 -2.84 0.37
N GLY A 111 -4.65 -3.58 0.70
CA GLY A 111 -3.36 -3.03 1.09
C GLY A 111 -2.49 -2.75 -0.13
N LYS A 112 -1.81 -1.60 -0.14
CA LYS A 112 -0.85 -1.18 -1.16
C LYS A 112 0.35 -0.51 -0.51
N ALA A 113 1.51 -0.57 -1.14
CA ALA A 113 2.71 0.14 -0.69
C ALA A 113 3.25 1.02 -1.81
N TYR A 114 3.79 2.18 -1.42
CA TYR A 114 4.33 3.18 -2.31
C TYR A 114 5.68 3.65 -1.80
N ILE A 115 6.52 4.12 -2.71
CA ILE A 115 7.70 4.91 -2.39
C ILE A 115 7.41 6.38 -2.65
N GLY A 116 8.10 7.25 -1.92
CA GLY A 116 8.02 8.68 -2.15
C GLY A 116 9.35 9.39 -1.92
N ILE A 117 9.59 10.44 -2.69
CA ILE A 117 10.75 11.32 -2.57
C ILE A 117 10.24 12.71 -2.21
N ARG A 118 10.91 13.34 -1.24
CA ARG A 118 10.67 14.72 -0.84
C ARG A 118 11.75 15.61 -1.39
N GLU A 119 11.35 16.64 -2.13
CA GLU A 119 12.22 17.70 -2.61
C GLU A 119 11.53 19.05 -2.42
N ASN A 120 12.25 20.02 -1.82
CA ASN A 120 11.72 21.36 -1.58
C ASN A 120 10.32 21.35 -0.93
N ASP A 121 10.15 20.52 0.11
CA ASP A 121 8.88 20.29 0.83
C ASP A 121 7.73 19.66 0.01
N SER A 122 7.96 19.30 -1.25
CA SER A 122 7.01 18.62 -2.12
C SER A 122 7.23 17.11 -2.07
N LEU A 123 6.14 16.34 -2.09
CA LEU A 123 6.17 14.87 -2.13
C LEU A 123 5.82 14.38 -3.52
N TYR A 124 6.67 13.51 -4.05
CA TYR A 124 6.47 12.78 -5.30
C TYR A 124 6.34 11.30 -4.95
N ILE A 125 5.31 10.62 -5.44
CA ILE A 125 5.03 9.22 -5.07
C ILE A 125 5.03 8.33 -6.31
N ASN A 126 5.42 7.06 -6.13
CA ASN A 126 5.38 6.06 -7.18
C ASN A 126 4.98 4.69 -6.59
N ASN A 127 4.12 3.96 -7.30
CA ASN A 127 3.86 2.55 -6.97
C ASN A 127 4.98 1.66 -7.54
N TYR A 128 6.12 1.68 -6.86
CA TYR A 128 7.22 0.79 -7.21
C TYR A 128 6.88 -0.68 -6.91
N PHE A 129 6.16 -0.94 -5.81
CA PHE A 129 6.05 -2.30 -5.31
C PHE A 129 5.15 -3.18 -6.18
N ARG A 130 4.15 -2.60 -6.88
CA ARG A 130 3.18 -3.27 -7.78
C ARG A 130 2.45 -4.49 -7.19
N MET A 131 2.60 -4.72 -5.89
CA MET A 131 1.94 -5.79 -5.15
C MET A 131 0.77 -5.20 -4.39
N THR A 132 -0.33 -5.94 -4.33
CA THR A 132 -1.54 -5.56 -3.62
C THR A 132 -2.04 -6.75 -2.80
N THR A 133 -2.52 -6.48 -1.59
CA THR A 133 -3.16 -7.47 -0.72
C THR A 133 -4.65 -7.17 -0.67
N ALA A 134 -5.43 -7.82 -1.54
CA ALA A 134 -6.83 -7.47 -1.80
C ALA A 134 -7.84 -8.46 -1.17
N GLY A 135 -9.11 -8.04 -1.08
CA GLY A 135 -10.23 -8.91 -0.74
C GLY A 135 -10.48 -9.16 0.74
N TYR A 136 -9.84 -8.41 1.64
CA TYR A 136 -10.00 -8.60 3.08
C TYR A 136 -11.27 -7.95 3.60
N ASN A 137 -12.04 -8.62 4.45
CA ASN A 137 -13.22 -8.02 5.12
C ASN A 137 -12.89 -7.44 6.52
N ILE A 138 -11.68 -7.69 7.03
CA ILE A 138 -11.20 -7.24 8.34
C ILE A 138 -9.92 -6.42 8.14
N ILE A 139 -9.91 -5.19 8.65
CA ILE A 139 -8.77 -4.27 8.48
C ILE A 139 -7.47 -4.79 9.11
N ASN A 140 -7.55 -5.56 10.20
CA ASN A 140 -6.36 -6.08 10.87
C ASN A 140 -5.69 -7.19 10.06
N ASP A 141 -6.45 -7.96 9.28
CA ASP A 141 -5.92 -9.04 8.46
C ASP A 141 -5.10 -8.46 7.31
N VAL A 142 -5.64 -7.44 6.62
CA VAL A 142 -4.88 -6.75 5.56
C VAL A 142 -3.63 -6.06 6.10
N LYS A 143 -3.66 -5.48 7.32
CA LYS A 143 -2.47 -4.89 7.95
C LYS A 143 -1.39 -5.94 8.21
N LYS A 144 -1.79 -7.11 8.70
CA LYS A 144 -0.87 -8.22 8.97
C LYS A 144 -0.27 -8.72 7.67
N GLU A 145 -1.10 -8.99 6.66
CA GLU A 145 -0.63 -9.52 5.38
C GLU A 145 0.27 -8.51 4.65
N GLN A 146 -0.12 -7.23 4.64
CA GLN A 146 0.68 -6.15 4.07
C GLN A 146 2.08 -6.12 4.67
N ARG A 147 2.21 -6.26 6.00
CA ARG A 147 3.52 -6.31 6.64
C ARG A 147 4.33 -7.53 6.19
N VAL A 148 3.71 -8.71 6.13
CA VAL A 148 4.37 -9.93 5.64
C VAL A 148 4.85 -9.75 4.19
N ALA A 149 3.96 -9.35 3.28
CA ALA A 149 4.30 -9.18 1.87
C ALA A 149 5.43 -8.16 1.63
N PHE A 150 5.33 -6.97 2.24
CA PHE A 150 6.28 -5.89 1.96
C PHE A 150 7.59 -5.97 2.76
N PHE A 151 7.60 -6.60 3.96
CA PHE A 151 8.84 -6.81 4.71
C PHE A 151 9.52 -8.14 4.38
N GLU A 152 8.77 -9.22 4.16
CA GLU A 152 9.33 -10.56 4.02
C GLU A 152 9.52 -10.93 2.55
N GLU A 153 8.50 -10.79 1.70
CA GLU A 153 8.60 -11.23 0.30
C GLU A 153 9.51 -10.32 -0.52
N TYR A 154 9.45 -8.99 -0.33
CA TYR A 154 10.37 -8.08 -1.01
C TYR A 154 11.84 -8.28 -0.60
N SER A 155 12.11 -8.80 0.61
CA SER A 155 13.47 -9.14 1.07
C SER A 155 14.04 -10.39 0.40
N ALA A 156 13.17 -11.27 -0.11
CA ALA A 156 13.54 -12.60 -0.58
C ALA A 156 13.80 -12.65 -2.10
N VAL A 157 13.36 -11.65 -2.87
CA VAL A 157 13.44 -11.67 -4.34
C VAL A 157 14.74 -11.02 -4.84
N LYS A 158 15.80 -11.84 -4.94
CA LYS A 158 17.08 -11.44 -5.58
C LYS A 158 16.90 -10.97 -7.03
N TYR A 159 15.86 -11.47 -7.73
CA TYR A 159 15.53 -11.13 -9.12
C TYR A 159 15.03 -9.68 -9.30
N LYS A 160 14.58 -9.02 -8.23
CA LYS A 160 14.20 -7.60 -8.26
C LYS A 160 15.38 -6.67 -7.96
N GLY A 161 16.59 -7.21 -7.72
CA GLY A 161 17.82 -6.42 -7.55
C GLY A 161 18.11 -5.99 -6.11
N TYR A 162 17.34 -6.42 -5.12
CA TYR A 162 17.50 -5.94 -3.73
C TYR A 162 17.88 -7.06 -2.77
N GLU A 163 18.95 -6.81 -2.02
CA GLU A 163 19.46 -7.72 -1.00
C GLU A 163 18.87 -7.45 0.39
N TYR A 164 18.29 -6.27 0.58
CA TYR A 164 17.92 -5.70 1.88
C TYR A 164 16.42 -5.40 1.94
N ASN A 165 15.81 -5.50 3.12
CA ASN A 165 14.39 -5.20 3.33
C ASN A 165 14.20 -3.74 3.79
N LEU A 166 12.93 -3.33 3.95
CA LEU A 166 12.56 -1.95 4.29
C LEU A 166 13.09 -1.47 5.65
N ASP A 167 13.37 -2.40 6.58
CA ASP A 167 13.94 -2.12 7.90
C ASP A 167 15.46 -1.94 7.86
N ASP A 168 16.13 -2.27 6.75
CA ASP A 168 17.57 -2.14 6.59
C ASP A 168 17.94 -0.74 6.09
N LYS A 169 18.84 -0.04 6.79
CA LYS A 169 19.30 1.30 6.39
C LYS A 169 19.92 1.33 4.99
N ARG A 170 20.54 0.24 4.53
CA ARG A 170 21.17 0.14 3.20
C ARG A 170 20.14 0.06 2.07
N PHE A 171 18.91 -0.37 2.35
CA PHE A 171 17.82 -0.34 1.39
C PHE A 171 17.56 1.10 0.89
N TRP A 172 17.72 2.09 1.77
CA TRP A 172 17.46 3.50 1.47
C TRP A 172 18.49 4.12 0.52
N ASP A 173 19.62 3.45 0.30
CA ASP A 173 20.68 3.85 -0.62
C ASP A 173 20.65 3.06 -1.95
N SER A 174 19.64 2.21 -2.15
CA SER A 174 19.50 1.40 -3.36
C SER A 174 18.94 2.18 -4.56
N ASP A 175 19.00 1.57 -5.74
CA ASP A 175 18.59 2.22 -6.99
C ASP A 175 17.06 2.37 -7.17
N ILE A 176 16.23 1.86 -6.26
CA ILE A 176 14.76 2.05 -6.31
C ILE A 176 14.36 3.53 -6.30
N TRP A 177 15.23 4.38 -5.76
CA TRP A 177 14.96 5.81 -5.57
C TRP A 177 15.24 6.62 -6.85
N SER A 178 15.70 5.99 -7.91
CA SER A 178 16.03 6.61 -9.20
C SER A 178 14.88 6.55 -10.19
N PHE A 179 13.62 6.72 -9.75
CA PHE A 179 12.48 6.70 -10.66
C PHE A 179 12.27 8.04 -11.35
N ASP A 180 11.93 8.00 -12.64
CA ASP A 180 11.65 9.19 -13.46
C ASP A 180 10.49 9.99 -12.84
N LYS A 181 10.70 11.31 -12.74
CA LYS A 181 9.74 12.28 -12.19
C LYS A 181 8.75 12.75 -13.24
#